data_AF-A0A1H4Y3E5-F1
#
_entry.id   AF-A0A1H4Y3E5-F1
#
_cell.length_a   1.000
_cell.length_b   1.000
_cell.length_c   1.000
_cell.angle_alpha   90.00
_cell.angle_beta   90.00
_cell.angle_gamma   90.00
#
_symmetry.space_group_name_H-M   'P 1'
#
loop_
_entity.id
_entity.type
_entity.pdbx_description
1 polymer ?
#
loop_
_entity_poly.entity_id
_entity_poly.type
_entity_poly.pdbx_seq_one_letter_code
_entity_poly.pdbx_strand_id
1 'polypeptide(L)' 'MFRQSAQHIGTYYAGTYPGPIPLRPRLQEALQREVLIIGGGFSGLHTALRLALAGKKVVAWPRTRRNW' A
#
# COMPACT_ATOMS: atom_id res chain seq x y z
N MET A 1 -14.49 0.23 -10.41
CA MET A 1 -13.45 1.09 -9.79
C MET A 1 -13.56 0.99 -8.27
N PHE A 2 -12.58 0.41 -7.58
CA PHE A 2 -12.59 0.37 -6.12
C PHE A 2 -12.17 1.73 -5.54
N ARG A 3 -13.05 2.41 -4.81
CA ARG A 3 -12.72 3.59 -4.01
C ARG A 3 -12.36 3.15 -2.59
N GLN A 4 -11.22 3.61 -2.08
CA GLN A 4 -10.95 3.55 -0.65
C GLN A 4 -11.99 4.42 0.08
N SER A 5 -12.58 3.92 1.17
CA SER A 5 -13.44 4.75 2.02
C SER A 5 -12.63 5.92 2.57
N ALA A 6 -13.16 7.13 2.41
CA ALA A 6 -12.60 8.34 3.01
C ALA A 6 -13.07 8.53 4.46
N GLN A 7 -13.96 7.68 4.96
CA GLN A 7 -14.44 7.69 6.33
C GLN A 7 -13.76 6.60 7.15
N HIS A 8 -13.27 6.98 8.32
CA HIS A 8 -12.92 6.02 9.36
C HIS A 8 -14.20 5.34 9.87
N ILE A 9 -14.10 4.05 10.20
CA ILE A 9 -15.09 3.38 11.05
C ILE A 9 -15.05 4.07 12.42
N GLY A 10 -16.21 4.27 13.05
CA GLY A 10 -16.37 4.94 14.36
C GLY A 10 -15.69 4.18 15.50
N THR A 11 -14.37 4.24 15.53
CA THR A 11 -13.47 3.61 16.50
C THR A 11 -12.83 4.67 17.38
N TYR A 12 -12.32 4.28 18.54
CA TYR A 12 -11.54 5.17 19.41
C TYR A 12 -10.45 5.93 18.64
N TYR A 13 -9.67 5.22 17.82
CA TYR A 13 -8.60 5.81 16.99
C TYR A 13 -9.09 6.81 15.94
N ALA A 14 -10.30 6.60 15.41
CA ALA A 14 -10.90 7.55 14.47
C ALA A 14 -11.26 8.87 15.16
N GLY A 15 -11.74 8.81 16.40
CA GLY A 15 -12.12 9.99 17.18
C GLY A 15 -10.92 10.84 17.59
N THR A 16 -9.73 10.25 17.74
CA THR A 16 -8.49 10.97 18.05
C THR A 16 -7.74 11.46 16.81
N TYR A 17 -8.22 11.15 15.59
CA TYR A 17 -7.54 11.56 14.37
C TYR A 17 -7.88 13.03 14.05
N PRO A 18 -6.88 13.92 13.89
CA PRO A 18 -7.08 15.37 13.90
C PRO A 18 -7.75 15.96 12.65
N GLY A 19 -8.27 15.14 11.74
CA GLY A 19 -8.84 15.62 10.48
C GLY A 19 -9.42 14.52 9.58
N PRO A 20 -9.75 14.81 8.32
CA PRO A 20 -10.23 13.81 7.37
C PRO A 20 -9.09 12.88 6.92
N ILE A 21 -9.41 11.63 6.55
CA ILE A 21 -8.42 10.72 5.95
C ILE A 21 -7.92 11.32 4.63
N PRO A 22 -6.62 11.61 4.49
CA PRO A 22 -6.10 12.13 3.24
C PRO A 22 -6.10 11.04 2.16
N LEU A 23 -6.56 11.43 0.97
CA LEU A 23 -6.53 10.58 -0.21
C LEU A 23 -5.09 10.21 -0.56
N ARG A 24 -4.87 8.96 -0.99
CA ARG A 24 -3.57 8.55 -1.50
C ARG A 24 -3.32 9.23 -2.85
N PRO A 25 -2.15 9.86 -3.05
CA PRO A 25 -1.78 10.36 -4.36
C PRO A 25 -1.73 9.19 -5.34
N ARG A 26 -2.16 9.45 -6.57
CA ARG A 26 -1.98 8.49 -7.67
C ARG A 26 -0.50 8.40 -8.00
N LEU A 27 -0.08 7.23 -8.49
CA LEU A 27 1.24 7.08 -9.08
C LEU A 27 1.32 8.03 -10.28
N GLN A 28 2.29 8.96 -10.25
CA GLN A 28 2.43 9.98 -11.28
C GLN A 28 3.35 9.54 -12.42
N GLU A 29 4.16 8.51 -12.19
CA GLU A 29 5.21 8.06 -13.10
C GLU A 29 5.01 6.60 -13.51
N ALA A 30 5.36 6.28 -14.75
CA ALA A 30 5.46 4.89 -15.18
C ALA A 30 6.73 4.25 -14.61
N LEU A 31 6.58 3.17 -13.85
CA LEU A 31 7.71 2.45 -13.27
C LEU A 31 7.97 1.16 -14.07
N GLN A 32 9.09 1.11 -14.78
CA GLN A 32 9.57 -0.14 -15.41
C GLN A 32 10.42 -0.94 -14.43
N ARG A 33 9.92 -2.11 -14.02
CA ARG A 33 10.58 -3.04 -13.10
C ARG A 33 10.48 -4.46 -13.64
N GLU A 34 11.34 -5.34 -13.13
CA GLU A 34 11.32 -6.75 -13.51
C GLU A 34 10.09 -7.48 -12.97
N VAL A 35 9.63 -7.11 -11.76
CA VAL A 35 8.48 -7.75 -11.12
C VAL A 35 7.55 -6.73 -10.47
N LEU A 36 6.26 -6.82 -10.78
CA LEU A 36 5.18 -6.12 -10.09
C LEU A 36 4.42 -7.10 -9.20
N ILE A 37 4.36 -6.81 -7.89
CA ILE A 37 3.62 -7.58 -6.92
C ILE A 37 2.32 -6.84 -6.59
N ILE A 38 1.18 -7.46 -6.88
CA ILE A 38 -0.14 -6.94 -6.55
C ILE A 38 -0.54 -7.44 -5.17
N GLY A 39 -0.72 -6.51 -4.24
CA GLY A 39 -1.11 -6.83 -2.88
C GLY A 39 0.03 -6.65 -1.89
N GLY A 40 -0.28 -5.90 -0.84
CA GLY A 40 0.58 -5.71 0.30
C GLY A 40 0.06 -6.48 1.50
N GLY A 41 0.04 -7.80 1.44
CA GLY A 41 -0.13 -8.66 2.62
C GLY A 41 1.23 -9.18 3.13
N PHE A 42 1.20 -10.05 4.14
CA PHE A 42 2.40 -10.73 4.64
C PHE A 42 3.14 -11.44 3.51
N SER A 43 2.43 -12.30 2.75
CA SER A 43 3.00 -13.02 1.61
C SER A 43 3.56 -12.08 0.55
N GLY A 44 2.85 -10.99 0.23
CA GLY A 44 3.33 -10.00 -0.76
C GLY A 44 4.63 -9.30 -0.35
N LEU A 45 4.80 -8.95 0.93
CA LEU A 45 6.07 -8.42 1.43
C LEU A 45 7.16 -9.45 1.48
N HIS A 46 6.83 -10.64 1.99
CA HIS A 46 7.79 -11.71 2.09
C HIS A 46 8.36 -12.04 0.69
N THR A 47 7.50 -12.15 -0.32
CA THR A 47 7.91 -12.33 -1.72
C THR A 47 8.76 -11.15 -2.22
N ALA A 48 8.34 -9.91 -1.97
CA ALA A 48 9.11 -8.72 -2.39
C ALA A 48 10.52 -8.72 -1.77
N LEU A 49 10.63 -9.01 -0.48
CA LEU A 49 11.89 -9.07 0.24
C LEU A 49 12.80 -10.17 -0.32
N ARG A 50 12.27 -11.38 -0.51
CA ARG A 50 13.02 -12.52 -1.06
C ARG A 50 13.56 -12.23 -2.46
N LEU A 51 12.75 -11.60 -3.32
CA LEU A 51 13.16 -11.22 -4.68
C LEU A 51 14.19 -10.09 -4.67
N ALA A 52 14.02 -9.08 -3.80
CA ALA A 52 15.00 -8.01 -3.65
C ALA A 52 16.36 -8.54 -3.15
N LEU A 53 16.36 -9.45 -2.17
CA LEU A 53 17.58 -10.11 -1.68
C LEU A 53 18.24 -11.00 -2.75
N ALA A 54 17.46 -11.53 -3.69
CA ALA A 54 17.96 -12.24 -4.87
C ALA A 54 18.41 -11.29 -6.02
N GLY A 55 18.47 -9.99 -5.77
CA GLY A 55 18.96 -8.98 -6.72
C GLY A 55 17.94 -8.52 -7.76
N LYS A 56 16.65 -8.85 -7.61
CA LYS A 56 15.60 -8.44 -8.55
C LYS A 56 15.05 -7.05 -8.24
N LYS A 57 14.83 -6.24 -9.28
CA LYS A 57 14.13 -4.96 -9.17
C LYS A 57 12.62 -5.20 -9.06
N VAL A 58 12.07 -5.04 -7.85
CA VAL A 58 10.66 -5.29 -7.55
C VAL A 58 9.91 -4.02 -7.16
N VAL A 59 8.63 -3.95 -7.53
CA VAL A 59 7.67 -2.96 -7.00
C VAL A 59 6.48 -3.71 -6.42
N ALA A 60 6.08 -3.35 -5.20
CA ALA A 60 4.89 -3.90 -4.54
C ALA A 60 3.80 -2.83 -4.43
N TRP A 61 2.59 -3.17 -4.87
CA TRP A 61 1.44 -2.27 -4.88
C TRP A 61 0.37 -2.71 -3.87
N PRO A 62 0.30 -2.06 -2.68
CA PRO A 62 -0.73 -2.36 -1.68
C PRO A 62 -2.05 -1.64 -2.00
N ARG A 63 -3.18 -2.33 -1.78
CA ARG A 63 -4.53 -1.77 -1.94
C ARG A 63 -4.88 -0.75 -0.85
N THR A 64 -4.42 -0.98 0.38
CA THR A 64 -4.68 -0.15 1.55
C THR A 64 -3.36 0.34 2.12
N ARG A 65 -3.38 1.42 2.92
CA ARG A 65 -2.20 1.72 3.75
C ARG A 65 -1.95 0.49 4.63
N ARG A 66 -0.70 0.07 4.67
CA ARG A 66 -0.22 -0.76 5.77
C ARG A 66 0.32 0.19 6.80
N ASN A 67 -0.43 0.34 7.88
CA ASN A 67 0.05 1.01 9.06
C ASN A 67 0.70 -0.08 9.92
N TRP A 68 1.98 0.11 10.17
CA TRP A 68 2.47 0.29 11.52
C TRP A 68 2.50 1.81 11.75
#